data_AF-A0A0R2M4B9-F1
#
_entry.id   AF-A0A0R2M4B9-F1
#
_cell.length_a   1.000
_cell.length_b   1.000
_cell.length_c   1.000
_cell.angle_alpha   90.00
_cell.angle_beta   90.00
_cell.angle_gamma   90.00
#
_symmetry.space_group_name_H-M   'P 1'
#
loop_
_entity.id
_entity.type
_entity.pdbx_description
1 polymer ?
#
loop_
_entity_poly.entity_id
_entity_poly.type
_entity_poly.pdbx_seq_one_letter_code
_entity_poly.pdbx_strand_id
1 'polypeptide(L)'
;MKCGKKIPINATFCPICGATQEATSATEKQNTSAPKMDNQPNRPERDNMWTALKLGVQQTFTWSQRISRPQYWWLYLDLVLISFILNIVLGYNVYNTPFQTGILHTILILIYSALSAWISVMQFTAGVRRLHDTNRSAHYLWLSLIPIVGPILIIVFLCQQPKEAGKRFDHSSGQSKPWVKKWWTWCILVLTTAVFAGLIGFSTYTMSLADYPTTTTTSTDDSYDDSDDEDTDSEDSDDDDTDSESSSDTDSITIDDDKINLADQQAYTTSFSDSSWAGSTFKIDKIAVYKTDGTYTNGEGSDKQEFNGIVKVHMNIHAGRDISAYPTQAKLSTNDGQQVDADFDSDDFDGEMNSGTNADGNLYFILPKLSSIKDLTSVRLKWDASYDTDDYDDDNDFKTFDATINLD
;
A
#
# COMPACT_ATOMS: atom_id res chain seq x y z
N MET A 1 -14.16 -69.92 41.87
CA MET A 1 -12.82 -70.51 41.61
C MET A 1 -12.03 -69.53 40.75
N LYS A 2 -10.83 -69.10 41.15
CA LYS A 2 -9.99 -68.19 40.36
C LYS A 2 -9.02 -69.03 39.52
N CYS A 3 -9.12 -68.97 38.18
CA CYS A 3 -8.37 -69.86 37.27
C CYS A 3 -6.88 -69.54 37.12
N GLY A 4 -6.36 -68.53 37.82
CA GLY A 4 -4.92 -68.23 37.94
C GLY A 4 -4.21 -67.78 36.65
N LYS A 5 -4.91 -67.62 35.53
CA LYS A 5 -4.33 -67.20 34.24
C LYS A 5 -4.49 -65.69 34.01
N LYS A 6 -3.50 -65.08 33.33
CA LYS A 6 -3.50 -63.65 32.98
C LYS A 6 -4.57 -63.35 31.93
N ILE A 7 -5.34 -62.27 32.12
CA ILE A 7 -6.44 -61.85 31.25
C ILE A 7 -6.21 -60.37 30.89
N PRO A 8 -6.55 -59.90 29.67
CA PRO A 8 -6.47 -58.49 29.31
C PRO A 8 -7.32 -57.60 30.25
N ILE A 9 -6.79 -56.41 30.55
CA ILE A 9 -7.24 -55.52 31.64
C ILE A 9 -8.68 -55.00 31.44
N ASN A 10 -9.22 -55.09 30.23
CA ASN A 10 -10.55 -54.60 29.85
C ASN A 10 -11.59 -55.72 29.58
N ALA A 11 -11.27 -56.99 29.87
CA ALA A 11 -12.20 -58.08 29.62
C ALA A 11 -13.23 -58.23 30.76
N THR A 12 -14.51 -57.99 30.46
CA THR A 12 -15.63 -58.11 31.41
C THR A 12 -15.93 -59.57 31.81
N PHE A 13 -15.46 -60.53 31.02
CA PHE A 13 -15.65 -61.97 31.24
C PHE A 13 -14.36 -62.73 30.95
N CYS A 14 -14.09 -63.80 31.72
CA CYS A 14 -12.94 -64.66 31.44
C CYS A 14 -13.24 -65.57 30.21
N PRO A 15 -12.46 -65.48 29.12
CA PRO A 15 -12.73 -66.28 27.91
C PRO A 15 -12.48 -67.78 28.08
N ILE A 16 -11.87 -68.22 29.19
CA ILE A 16 -11.54 -69.63 29.43
C ILE A 16 -12.58 -70.30 30.35
N CYS A 17 -13.08 -69.60 31.37
CA CYS A 17 -13.97 -70.20 32.36
C CYS A 17 -15.32 -69.47 32.52
N GLY A 18 -15.60 -68.44 31.73
CA GLY A 18 -16.89 -67.74 31.68
C GLY A 18 -17.25 -66.92 32.92
N ALA A 19 -16.36 -66.81 33.91
CA ALA A 19 -16.62 -66.05 35.13
C ALA A 19 -16.67 -64.54 34.84
N THR A 20 -17.72 -63.88 35.34
CA THR A 20 -17.89 -62.42 35.36
C THR A 20 -16.84 -61.77 36.25
N GLN A 21 -16.23 -60.69 35.76
CA GLN A 21 -15.36 -59.84 36.57
C GLN A 21 -16.10 -58.56 36.93
N GLU A 22 -16.10 -58.19 38.21
CA GLU A 22 -16.63 -56.89 38.65
C GLU A 22 -15.73 -55.79 38.08
N ALA A 23 -16.31 -54.93 37.25
CA ALA A 23 -15.62 -53.79 36.68
C ALA A 23 -15.36 -52.76 37.80
N THR A 24 -14.18 -52.82 38.41
CA THR A 24 -13.73 -51.75 39.29
C THR A 24 -13.39 -50.56 38.41
N SER A 25 -14.23 -49.53 38.45
CA SER A 25 -13.92 -48.17 37.96
C SER A 25 -12.75 -47.61 38.76
N ALA A 26 -11.54 -48.01 38.40
CA ALA A 26 -10.31 -47.32 38.76
C ALA A 26 -9.94 -46.45 37.56
N THR A 27 -10.17 -45.15 37.72
CA THR A 27 -9.59 -44.09 36.90
C THR A 27 -8.07 -44.21 36.99
N GLU A 28 -7.48 -45.02 36.12
CA GLU A 28 -6.04 -45.11 35.95
C GLU A 28 -5.72 -44.85 34.47
N LYS A 29 -5.05 -43.73 34.26
CA LYS A 29 -4.52 -43.23 32.99
C LYS A 29 -3.74 -44.34 32.27
N GLN A 30 -4.36 -44.99 31.29
CA GLN A 30 -3.62 -45.82 30.34
C GLN A 30 -2.97 -44.94 29.27
N ASN A 31 -1.81 -44.40 29.64
CA ASN A 31 -0.71 -44.23 28.69
C ASN A 31 -0.32 -45.62 28.16
N THR A 32 -0.74 -45.94 26.94
CA THR A 32 -0.11 -47.02 26.15
C THR A 32 0.16 -46.52 24.74
N SER A 33 1.34 -45.91 24.57
CA SER A 33 2.17 -45.90 23.36
C SER A 33 3.45 -45.09 23.65
N ALA A 34 4.40 -45.69 24.37
CA ALA A 34 5.81 -45.31 24.30
C ALA A 34 6.59 -46.56 23.88
N PRO A 35 7.45 -46.44 22.86
CA PRO A 35 8.73 -45.79 23.12
C PRO A 35 9.09 -44.76 22.06
N LYS A 36 9.36 -43.53 22.53
CA LYS A 36 10.57 -42.77 22.18
C LYS A 36 10.56 -41.51 23.02
N MET A 37 11.45 -41.48 24.01
CA MET A 37 12.04 -40.24 24.48
C MET A 37 12.60 -39.52 23.24
N ASP A 38 11.83 -38.58 22.69
CA ASP A 38 12.38 -37.61 21.76
C ASP A 38 12.96 -36.51 22.64
N ASN A 39 14.28 -36.40 22.68
CA ASN A 39 15.03 -35.38 23.40
C ASN A 39 14.79 -34.00 22.76
N GLN A 40 13.56 -33.49 22.81
CA GLN A 40 13.25 -32.11 22.45
C GLN A 40 13.20 -31.25 23.72
N PRO A 41 14.01 -30.17 23.81
CA PRO A 41 13.90 -29.24 24.92
C PRO A 41 12.56 -28.49 24.80
N ASN A 42 11.72 -28.56 25.84
CA ASN A 42 10.54 -27.71 26.04
C ASN A 42 9.38 -27.86 25.03
N ARG A 43 8.85 -29.07 24.81
CA ARG A 43 7.51 -29.19 24.22
C ARG A 43 6.44 -28.99 25.31
N PRO A 44 5.55 -27.99 25.22
CA PRO A 44 4.44 -27.82 26.15
C PRO A 44 3.42 -28.96 26.04
N GLU A 45 2.77 -29.30 27.15
CA GLU A 45 1.80 -30.41 27.25
C GLU A 45 0.49 -30.12 26.49
N ARG A 46 0.18 -28.83 26.23
CA ARG A 46 -1.00 -28.39 25.46
C ARG A 46 -0.59 -27.28 24.49
N ASP A 47 -0.95 -27.46 23.23
CA ASP A 47 -0.72 -26.47 22.18
C ASP A 47 -1.93 -25.52 22.14
N ASN A 48 -1.72 -24.26 22.53
CA ASN A 48 -2.67 -23.15 22.40
C ASN A 48 -1.97 -21.90 21.86
N MET A 49 -2.75 -20.91 21.39
CA MET A 49 -2.27 -19.63 20.85
C MET A 49 -1.15 -19.00 21.70
N TRP A 50 -1.46 -18.70 22.96
CA TRP A 50 -0.50 -18.06 23.86
C TRP A 50 0.83 -18.82 24.01
N THR A 51 0.78 -20.15 24.13
CA THR A 51 1.99 -20.95 24.27
C THR A 51 2.80 -20.98 22.97
N ALA A 52 2.13 -21.06 21.82
CA ALA A 52 2.76 -21.00 20.51
C ALA A 52 3.46 -19.65 20.28
N LEU A 53 2.78 -18.53 20.58
CA LEU A 53 3.36 -17.19 20.51
C LEU A 53 4.57 -17.03 21.44
N LYS A 54 4.44 -17.42 22.71
CA LYS A 54 5.52 -17.34 23.70
C LYS A 54 6.74 -18.13 23.26
N LEU A 55 6.53 -19.35 22.75
CA LEU A 55 7.60 -20.19 22.25
C LEU A 55 8.22 -19.60 20.98
N GLY A 56 7.40 -19.06 20.07
CA GLY A 56 7.82 -18.31 18.89
C GLY A 56 8.77 -17.18 19.25
N VAL A 57 8.39 -16.32 20.19
CA VAL A 57 9.20 -15.18 20.67
C VAL A 57 10.50 -15.66 21.32
N GLN A 58 10.48 -16.76 22.08
CA GLN A 58 11.70 -17.30 22.68
C GLN A 58 12.65 -17.91 21.65
N GLN A 59 12.11 -18.37 20.52
CA GLN A 59 12.84 -19.13 19.50
C GLN A 59 12.96 -18.39 18.17
N THR A 60 12.78 -17.05 18.16
CA THR A 60 12.83 -16.21 16.95
C THR A 60 14.09 -16.40 16.11
N PHE A 61 15.25 -16.71 16.71
CA PHE A 61 16.50 -16.95 15.96
C PHE A 61 17.00 -18.40 16.08
N THR A 62 16.09 -19.34 16.30
CA THR A 62 16.42 -20.77 16.48
C THR A 62 15.95 -21.58 15.28
N TRP A 63 16.91 -22.18 14.57
CA TRP A 63 16.66 -22.90 13.30
C TRP A 63 16.87 -24.41 13.43
N SER A 64 17.68 -24.82 14.40
CA SER A 64 18.16 -26.19 14.60
C SER A 64 17.19 -27.07 15.40
N GLN A 65 15.90 -26.76 15.38
CA GLN A 65 14.87 -27.50 16.12
C GLN A 65 13.66 -27.76 15.22
N ARG A 66 12.84 -28.76 15.57
CA ARG A 66 11.54 -28.99 14.91
C ARG A 66 10.39 -28.36 15.68
N ILE A 67 9.38 -27.89 14.94
CA ILE A 67 8.10 -27.40 15.49
C ILE A 67 6.97 -28.36 15.09
N SER A 68 6.06 -28.64 16.03
CA SER A 68 4.91 -29.51 15.75
C SER A 68 3.92 -28.83 14.79
N ARG A 69 3.09 -29.63 14.10
CA ARG A 69 2.08 -29.09 13.19
C ARG A 69 1.09 -28.14 13.91
N PRO A 70 0.47 -28.50 15.04
CA PRO A 70 -0.44 -27.60 15.74
C PRO A 70 0.25 -26.32 16.23
N GLN A 71 1.47 -26.42 16.78
CA GLN A 71 2.24 -25.25 17.22
C GLN A 71 2.53 -24.27 16.09
N TYR A 72 2.90 -24.81 14.92
CA TYR A 72 3.15 -23.99 13.74
C TYR A 72 1.89 -23.22 13.31
N TRP A 73 0.74 -23.90 13.21
CA TRP A 73 -0.50 -23.26 12.74
C TRP A 73 -1.09 -22.29 13.77
N TRP A 74 -0.96 -22.57 15.07
CA TRP A 74 -1.31 -21.60 16.11
C TRP A 74 -0.42 -20.36 16.06
N LEU A 75 0.90 -20.53 15.97
CA LEU A 75 1.82 -19.41 15.83
C LEU A 75 1.55 -18.61 14.54
N TYR A 76 1.29 -19.30 13.42
CA TYR A 76 0.93 -18.65 12.16
C TYR A 76 -0.32 -17.79 12.32
N LEU A 77 -1.37 -18.33 12.96
CA LEU A 77 -2.60 -17.59 13.23
C LEU A 77 -2.35 -16.37 14.14
N ASP A 78 -1.55 -16.52 15.20
CA ASP A 78 -1.19 -15.42 16.09
C ASP A 78 -0.46 -14.30 15.32
N LEU A 79 0.51 -14.67 14.48
CA LEU A 79 1.27 -13.71 13.67
C LEU A 79 0.38 -13.02 12.62
N VAL A 80 -0.55 -13.73 12.00
CA VAL A 80 -1.53 -13.14 11.08
C VAL A 80 -2.42 -12.12 11.80
N LEU A 81 -2.93 -12.47 12.99
CA LEU A 81 -3.77 -11.55 13.77
C LEU A 81 -3.00 -10.30 14.22
N ILE A 82 -1.76 -10.48 14.69
CA ILE A 82 -0.90 -9.35 15.07
C ILE A 82 -0.58 -8.48 13.85
N SER A 83 -0.25 -9.07 12.70
CA SER A 83 -0.04 -8.31 11.46
C SER A 83 -1.31 -7.58 11.01
N PHE A 84 -2.49 -8.17 11.16
CA PHE A 84 -3.75 -7.52 10.83
C PHE A 84 -3.98 -6.28 11.70
N ILE A 85 -3.83 -6.40 13.02
CA ILE A 85 -3.92 -5.28 13.95
C ILE A 85 -2.85 -4.22 13.66
N LEU A 86 -1.62 -4.64 13.38
CA LEU A 86 -0.51 -3.74 13.04
C LEU A 86 -0.83 -2.91 11.78
N ASN A 87 -1.44 -3.52 10.76
CA ASN A 87 -1.82 -2.82 9.54
C ASN A 87 -2.97 -1.82 9.77
N ILE A 88 -3.96 -2.17 10.60
CA ILE A 88 -5.06 -1.24 10.93
C ILE A 88 -4.53 -0.04 11.72
N VAL A 89 -3.74 -0.28 12.77
CA VAL A 89 -3.33 0.79 13.71
C VAL A 89 -2.23 1.67 13.12
N LEU A 90 -1.24 1.07 12.47
CA LEU A 90 -0.03 1.76 12.00
C LEU A 90 0.09 1.75 10.48
N GLY A 91 -0.31 0.66 9.82
CA GLY A 91 -0.15 0.48 8.37
C GLY A 91 -0.87 1.56 7.57
N TYR A 92 -2.14 1.86 7.85
CA TYR A 92 -2.90 2.92 7.16
C TYR A 92 -2.13 4.25 7.14
N ASN A 93 -1.67 4.69 8.31
CA ASN A 93 -0.90 5.93 8.44
C ASN A 93 0.45 5.85 7.74
N VAL A 94 1.12 4.70 7.74
CA VAL A 94 2.43 4.51 7.10
C VAL A 94 2.35 4.55 5.57
N TYR A 95 1.29 3.98 4.98
CA TYR A 95 1.16 3.89 3.52
C TYR A 95 0.44 5.09 2.89
N ASN A 96 -0.44 5.79 3.62
CA ASN A 96 -1.25 6.88 3.08
C ASN A 96 -0.69 8.28 3.36
N THR A 97 0.44 8.41 4.05
CA THR A 97 1.07 9.71 4.27
C THR A 97 2.31 9.83 3.38
N PRO A 98 2.50 10.97 2.68
CA PRO A 98 3.62 11.15 1.77
C PRO A 98 4.96 10.97 2.50
N PHE A 99 5.94 10.36 1.81
CA PHE A 99 7.26 10.04 2.35
C PHE A 99 8.03 11.27 2.88
N GLN A 100 7.64 12.49 2.46
CA GLN A 100 8.29 13.76 2.83
C GLN A 100 7.73 14.43 4.10
N THR A 101 6.80 13.78 4.81
CA THR A 101 6.11 14.34 5.99
C THR A 101 6.95 14.32 7.28
N GLY A 102 8.05 15.06 7.32
CA GLY A 102 8.75 15.42 8.57
C GLY A 102 9.29 14.26 9.44
N ILE A 103 9.88 14.63 10.58
CA ILE A 103 10.61 13.69 11.46
C ILE A 103 9.67 12.63 12.09
N LEU A 104 8.41 12.99 12.35
CA LEU A 104 7.45 12.11 13.00
C LEU A 104 7.03 10.92 12.13
N HIS A 105 6.80 11.13 10.83
CA HIS A 105 6.47 10.05 9.89
C HIS A 105 7.66 9.10 9.69
N THR A 106 8.88 9.63 9.63
CA THR A 106 10.09 8.80 9.56
C THR A 106 10.21 7.87 10.79
N ILE A 107 9.92 8.38 11.98
CA ILE A 107 9.89 7.57 13.21
C ILE A 107 8.78 6.50 13.12
N LEU A 108 7.61 6.83 12.59
CA LEU A 108 6.49 5.90 12.41
C LEU A 108 6.87 4.74 11.47
N ILE A 109 7.48 5.02 10.32
CA ILE A 109 8.00 4.01 9.38
C ILE A 109 9.01 3.09 10.08
N LEU A 110 9.94 3.66 10.85
CA LEU A 110 10.95 2.87 11.57
C LEU A 110 10.33 1.95 12.62
N ILE A 111 9.30 2.40 13.34
CA ILE A 111 8.58 1.57 14.31
C ILE A 111 7.83 0.44 13.59
N TYR A 112 7.07 0.76 12.55
CA TYR A 112 6.29 -0.23 11.80
C TYR A 112 7.18 -1.26 11.11
N SER A 113 8.28 -0.82 10.48
CA SER A 113 9.26 -1.71 9.84
C SER A 113 9.99 -2.59 10.85
N ALA A 114 10.28 -2.10 12.06
CA ALA A 114 10.88 -2.92 13.13
C ALA A 114 9.94 -4.04 13.58
N LEU A 115 8.66 -3.75 13.76
CA LEU A 115 7.65 -4.73 14.15
C LEU A 115 7.41 -5.75 13.03
N SER A 116 7.29 -5.29 11.79
CA SER A 116 7.12 -6.15 10.61
C SER A 116 8.32 -7.06 10.36
N ALA A 117 9.54 -6.55 10.53
CA ALA A 117 10.76 -7.33 10.43
C ALA A 117 10.82 -8.44 11.49
N TRP A 118 10.46 -8.12 12.75
CA TRP A 118 10.41 -9.11 13.82
C TRP A 118 9.43 -10.24 13.50
N ILE A 119 8.20 -9.91 13.10
CA ILE A 119 7.17 -10.89 12.73
C ILE A 119 7.65 -11.77 11.58
N SER A 120 8.26 -11.17 10.56
CA SER A 120 8.76 -11.87 9.38
C SER A 120 9.88 -12.85 9.73
N VAL A 121 10.83 -12.46 10.59
CA VAL A 121 11.87 -13.37 11.08
C VAL A 121 11.24 -14.53 11.85
N MET A 122 10.28 -14.26 12.75
CA MET A 122 9.57 -15.34 13.47
C MET A 122 8.89 -16.32 12.52
N GLN A 123 8.17 -15.82 11.52
CA GLN A 123 7.46 -16.65 10.54
C GLN A 123 8.43 -17.49 9.70
N PHE A 124 9.52 -16.88 9.22
CA PHE A 124 10.53 -17.57 8.43
C PHE A 124 11.22 -18.67 9.24
N THR A 125 11.58 -18.41 10.50
CA THR A 125 12.21 -19.42 11.36
C THR A 125 11.27 -20.55 11.71
N ALA A 126 9.98 -20.26 11.97
CA ALA A 126 8.96 -21.28 12.17
C ALA A 126 8.77 -22.16 10.93
N GLY A 127 8.76 -21.56 9.73
CA GLY A 127 8.71 -22.28 8.45
C GLY A 127 9.87 -23.24 8.24
N VAL A 128 11.11 -22.79 8.53
CA VAL A 128 12.31 -23.64 8.49
C VAL A 128 12.17 -24.84 9.42
N ARG A 129 11.80 -24.59 10.69
CA ARG A 129 11.62 -25.64 11.71
C ARG A 129 10.52 -26.63 11.32
N ARG A 130 9.49 -26.16 10.61
CA ARG A 130 8.38 -27.00 10.15
C ARG A 130 8.76 -27.86 8.94
N LEU A 131 9.56 -27.32 8.01
CA LEU A 131 10.13 -28.10 6.91
C LEU A 131 11.11 -29.17 7.42
N HIS A 132 11.90 -28.84 8.43
CA HIS A 132 12.77 -29.82 9.11
C HIS A 132 11.96 -31.00 9.68
N ASP A 133 10.79 -30.73 10.26
CA ASP A 133 9.90 -31.77 10.79
C ASP A 133 9.37 -32.72 9.70
N THR A 134 9.26 -32.27 8.45
CA THR A 134 8.88 -33.10 7.30
C THR A 134 10.08 -33.64 6.50
N ASN A 135 11.28 -33.65 7.11
CA ASN A 135 12.53 -34.15 6.53
C ASN A 135 13.07 -33.31 5.35
N ARG A 136 12.63 -32.05 5.19
CA ARG A 136 13.06 -31.14 4.12
C ARG A 136 14.01 -30.08 4.64
N SER A 137 14.98 -29.64 3.83
CA SER A 137 15.87 -28.53 4.19
C SER A 137 15.20 -27.17 4.01
N ALA A 138 15.73 -26.13 4.67
CA ALA A 138 15.29 -24.73 4.51
C ALA A 138 15.24 -24.24 3.05
N HIS A 139 16.09 -24.79 2.15
CA HIS A 139 16.11 -24.44 0.73
C HIS A 139 14.77 -24.59 0.00
N TYR A 140 13.84 -25.42 0.51
CA TYR A 140 12.51 -25.51 -0.08
C TYR A 140 11.74 -24.19 0.02
N LEU A 141 12.09 -23.30 0.97
CA LEU A 141 11.50 -21.96 1.05
C LEU A 141 11.81 -21.12 -0.20
N TRP A 142 12.90 -21.37 -0.92
CA TRP A 142 13.16 -20.68 -2.20
C TRP A 142 12.08 -20.93 -3.26
N LEU A 143 11.29 -22.00 -3.11
CA LEU A 143 10.13 -22.22 -3.98
C LEU A 143 9.11 -21.09 -3.85
N SER A 144 9.05 -20.36 -2.73
CA SER A 144 8.14 -19.21 -2.59
C SER A 144 8.47 -18.04 -3.54
N LEU A 145 9.65 -18.04 -4.17
CA LEU A 145 10.00 -17.09 -5.22
C LEU A 145 9.26 -17.38 -6.54
N ILE A 146 8.70 -18.57 -6.72
CA ILE A 146 7.87 -18.92 -7.86
C ILE A 146 6.43 -18.47 -7.54
N PRO A 147 5.85 -17.51 -8.29
CA PRO A 147 4.51 -17.00 -7.99
C PRO A 147 3.47 -18.12 -8.09
N ILE A 148 2.44 -18.05 -7.24
CA ILE A 148 1.29 -18.97 -7.17
C ILE A 148 1.68 -20.41 -6.79
N VAL A 149 2.39 -21.13 -7.65
CA VAL A 149 2.76 -22.54 -7.48
C VAL A 149 3.68 -22.73 -6.27
N GLY A 150 4.63 -21.83 -6.07
CA GLY A 150 5.59 -21.86 -4.97
C GLY A 150 4.93 -21.89 -3.59
N PRO A 151 4.15 -20.85 -3.24
CA PRO A 151 3.39 -20.81 -1.99
C PRO A 151 2.50 -22.04 -1.78
N ILE A 152 1.79 -22.51 -2.81
CA ILE A 152 0.93 -23.70 -2.72
C ILE A 152 1.74 -24.94 -2.33
N LEU A 153 2.87 -25.20 -2.99
CA LEU A 153 3.73 -26.33 -2.66
C LEU A 153 4.28 -26.24 -1.23
N ILE A 154 4.65 -25.04 -0.79
CA ILE A 154 5.13 -24.83 0.59
C ILE A 154 4.04 -25.09 1.61
N ILE A 155 2.82 -24.59 1.40
CA ILE A 155 1.68 -24.88 2.27
C ILE A 155 1.44 -26.39 2.35
N VAL A 156 1.46 -27.10 1.21
CA VAL A 156 1.34 -28.56 1.17
C VAL A 156 2.43 -29.23 2.02
N PHE A 157 3.69 -28.78 1.90
CA PHE A 157 4.79 -29.32 2.73
C PHE A 157 4.60 -29.01 4.22
N LEU A 158 4.11 -27.83 4.58
CA LEU A 158 3.86 -27.44 5.97
C LEU A 158 2.68 -28.22 6.59
N CYS A 159 1.73 -28.68 5.78
CA CYS A 159 0.58 -29.50 6.20
C CYS A 159 0.91 -31.00 6.40
N GLN A 160 2.00 -31.50 5.81
CA GLN A 160 2.38 -32.92 5.85
C GLN A 160 2.67 -33.43 7.26
N GLN A 161 2.48 -34.73 7.49
CA GLN A 161 2.79 -35.34 8.79
C GLN A 161 4.30 -35.31 9.08
N PRO A 162 4.71 -35.24 10.37
CA PRO A 162 6.11 -35.34 10.77
C PRO A 162 6.75 -36.63 10.24
N LYS A 163 8.03 -36.56 9.88
CA LYS A 163 8.83 -37.73 9.51
C LYS A 163 9.93 -37.93 10.53
N GLU A 164 10.12 -39.18 10.98
CA GLU A 164 11.20 -39.54 11.92
C GLU A 164 12.59 -39.11 11.43
N ALA A 165 12.83 -39.13 10.11
CA ALA A 165 14.08 -38.70 9.50
C ALA A 165 14.38 -37.18 9.67
N GLY A 166 13.37 -36.39 10.05
CA GLY A 166 13.54 -34.98 10.42
C GLY A 166 14.41 -34.75 11.66
N LYS A 167 14.56 -35.77 12.54
CA LYS A 167 15.41 -35.72 13.75
C LYS A 167 16.85 -35.29 13.49
N ARG A 168 17.38 -35.51 12.28
CA ARG A 168 18.75 -35.09 11.91
C ARG A 168 18.98 -33.58 12.01
N PHE A 169 17.92 -32.78 11.96
CA PHE A 169 18.00 -31.31 12.05
C PHE A 169 17.97 -30.80 13.49
N ASP A 170 17.67 -31.65 14.47
CA ASP A 170 17.73 -31.30 15.87
C ASP A 170 19.20 -31.29 16.32
N HIS A 171 19.80 -30.10 16.42
CA HIS A 171 21.12 -29.97 17.02
C HIS A 171 20.94 -29.65 18.51
N SER A 172 21.39 -30.55 19.38
CA SER A 172 21.37 -30.37 20.82
C SER A 172 22.42 -29.35 21.26
N SER A 173 22.17 -28.06 21.03
CA SER A 173 22.89 -27.03 21.78
C SER A 173 22.28 -27.00 23.19
N GLY A 174 23.03 -27.47 24.19
CA GLY A 174 22.64 -27.33 25.59
C GLY A 174 22.16 -25.90 25.88
N GLN A 175 21.04 -25.78 26.61
CA GLN A 175 20.28 -24.56 26.89
C GLN A 175 20.85 -23.30 26.22
N SER A 176 20.53 -23.11 24.94
CA SER A 176 21.01 -21.97 24.18
C SER A 176 20.59 -20.68 24.89
N LYS A 177 21.54 -19.78 25.15
CA LYS A 177 21.26 -18.45 25.70
C LYS A 177 20.12 -17.79 24.90
N PRO A 178 19.19 -17.10 25.56
CA PRO A 178 18.08 -16.44 24.88
C PRO A 178 18.66 -15.48 23.84
N TRP A 179 18.02 -15.43 22.67
CA TRP A 179 18.56 -14.76 21.50
C TRP A 179 18.84 -13.28 21.76
N VAL A 180 18.06 -12.62 22.63
CA VAL A 180 18.26 -11.23 23.06
C VAL A 180 19.66 -10.94 23.65
N LYS A 181 20.38 -11.97 24.14
CA LYS A 181 21.74 -11.83 24.68
C LYS A 181 22.84 -11.97 23.60
N LYS A 182 22.49 -12.25 22.35
CA LYS A 182 23.41 -12.42 21.24
C LYS A 182 23.42 -11.13 20.42
N TRP A 183 24.54 -10.42 20.36
CA TRP A 183 24.61 -9.13 19.63
C TRP A 183 24.24 -9.27 18.14
N TRP A 184 24.64 -10.36 17.49
CA TRP A 184 24.41 -10.58 16.06
C TRP A 184 22.93 -10.69 15.70
N THR A 185 22.05 -11.13 16.61
CA THR A 185 20.62 -11.20 16.32
C THR A 185 20.01 -9.81 16.23
N TRP A 186 20.53 -8.85 17.00
CA TRP A 186 20.15 -7.44 16.89
C TRP A 186 20.65 -6.83 15.58
N CYS A 187 21.86 -7.18 15.13
CA CYS A 187 22.35 -6.74 13.82
C CYS A 187 21.49 -7.27 12.67
N ILE A 188 21.05 -8.53 12.72
CA ILE A 188 20.11 -9.06 11.73
C ILE A 188 18.80 -8.30 11.78
N LEU A 189 18.26 -8.06 12.98
CA LEU A 189 16.99 -7.36 13.14
C LEU A 189 17.07 -5.94 12.54
N VAL A 190 18.10 -5.17 12.90
CA VAL A 190 18.34 -3.81 12.35
C VAL A 190 18.49 -3.85 10.82
N LEU A 191 19.25 -4.82 10.29
CA LEU A 191 19.41 -4.97 8.84
C LEU A 191 18.06 -5.29 8.17
N THR A 192 17.30 -6.23 8.72
CA THR A 192 15.97 -6.56 8.18
C THR A 192 15.01 -5.37 8.30
N THR A 193 15.07 -4.60 9.38
CA THR A 193 14.28 -3.38 9.55
C THR A 193 14.63 -2.34 8.49
N ALA A 194 15.92 -2.11 8.21
CA ALA A 194 16.34 -1.19 7.16
C ALA A 194 15.85 -1.64 5.77
N VAL A 195 15.89 -2.95 5.49
CA VAL A 195 15.31 -3.52 4.25
C VAL A 195 13.81 -3.28 4.20
N PHE A 196 13.06 -3.56 5.27
CA PHE A 196 11.61 -3.30 5.32
C PHE A 196 11.29 -1.81 5.15
N ALA A 197 12.00 -0.92 5.85
CA ALA A 197 11.82 0.53 5.71
C ALA A 197 12.10 1.00 4.29
N GLY A 198 13.16 0.48 3.64
CA GLY A 198 13.47 0.77 2.25
C GLY A 198 12.42 0.23 1.27
N LEU A 199 11.89 -0.99 1.51
CA LEU A 199 10.81 -1.55 0.69
C LEU A 199 9.50 -0.79 0.86
N ILE A 200 9.18 -0.35 2.07
CA ILE A 200 7.99 0.48 2.34
C ILE A 200 8.16 1.85 1.67
N GLY A 201 9.30 2.52 1.87
CA GLY A 201 9.58 3.80 1.21
C GLY A 201 9.59 3.70 -0.31
N PHE A 202 10.12 2.60 -0.87
CA PHE A 202 10.00 2.32 -2.30
C PHE A 202 8.56 2.06 -2.70
N SER A 203 7.78 1.30 -1.92
CA SER A 203 6.37 1.03 -2.20
C SER A 203 5.54 2.31 -2.17
N THR A 204 5.69 3.16 -1.16
CA THR A 204 4.97 4.44 -1.07
C THR A 204 5.40 5.38 -2.18
N TYR A 205 6.68 5.42 -2.52
CA TYR A 205 7.18 6.14 -3.70
C TYR A 205 6.59 5.60 -5.01
N THR A 206 6.50 4.27 -5.18
CA THR A 206 5.86 3.68 -6.38
C THR A 206 4.35 3.86 -6.38
N MET A 207 3.71 3.96 -5.21
CA MET A 207 2.27 4.22 -5.10
C MET A 207 1.99 5.70 -5.36
N SER A 208 2.82 6.63 -4.90
CA SER A 208 2.74 8.04 -5.32
C SER A 208 3.04 8.22 -6.81
N LEU A 209 3.86 7.34 -7.41
CA LEU A 209 4.05 7.26 -8.86
C LEU A 209 2.95 6.45 -9.60
N ALA A 210 2.14 5.65 -8.90
CA ALA A 210 1.07 4.84 -9.49
C ALA A 210 -0.31 5.50 -9.33
N ASP A 211 -0.45 6.43 -8.38
CA ASP A 211 -1.46 7.49 -8.38
C ASP A 211 -1.16 8.56 -9.43
N TYR A 212 -0.03 8.45 -10.14
CA TYR A 212 0.09 9.02 -11.48
C TYR A 212 -0.81 8.19 -12.41
N PRO A 213 -1.88 8.76 -13.00
CA PRO A 213 -2.86 7.97 -13.74
C PRO A 213 -2.19 7.35 -14.96
N THR A 214 -1.90 6.05 -14.89
CA THR A 214 -1.64 5.24 -16.07
C THR A 214 -2.97 4.68 -16.52
N THR A 215 -3.51 5.27 -17.58
CA THR A 215 -4.70 4.87 -18.31
C THR A 215 -4.67 3.37 -18.63
N THR A 216 -5.38 2.52 -17.88
CA THR A 216 -5.82 1.20 -18.36
C THR A 216 -7.05 0.71 -17.57
N THR A 217 -8.19 0.92 -18.22
CA THR A 217 -9.51 0.32 -18.03
C THR A 217 -9.47 -1.17 -17.64
N THR A 218 -10.16 -1.56 -16.57
CA THR A 218 -11.08 -2.72 -16.50
C THR A 218 -11.85 -2.67 -15.17
N SER A 219 -13.02 -2.04 -15.18
CA SER A 219 -13.97 -2.02 -14.07
C SER A 219 -14.80 -3.30 -14.09
N THR A 220 -14.79 -4.07 -13.00
CA THR A 220 -15.92 -4.93 -12.65
C THR A 220 -16.51 -4.35 -11.37
N ASP A 221 -17.70 -3.81 -11.57
CA ASP A 221 -18.61 -3.21 -10.61
C ASP A 221 -19.06 -4.25 -9.55
N ASP A 222 -19.41 -3.75 -8.36
CA ASP A 222 -20.46 -4.27 -7.47
C ASP A 222 -20.40 -3.55 -6.10
N SER A 223 -20.95 -2.34 -6.08
CA SER A 223 -22.11 -1.89 -5.29
C SER A 223 -22.32 -2.21 -3.78
N TYR A 224 -22.79 -1.16 -3.06
CA TYR A 224 -23.57 -1.06 -1.81
C TYR A 224 -22.88 -1.47 -0.48
N ASP A 225 -23.03 -0.78 0.66
CA ASP A 225 -24.23 -0.16 1.22
C ASP A 225 -23.90 0.89 2.32
N ASP A 226 -24.93 1.70 2.57
CA ASP A 226 -25.21 2.81 3.50
C ASP A 226 -25.00 2.53 5.00
N SER A 227 -24.89 3.59 5.82
CA SER A 227 -25.41 3.73 7.22
C SER A 227 -24.72 4.87 8.01
N ASP A 228 -25.43 6.00 8.12
CA ASP A 228 -25.83 6.76 9.31
C ASP A 228 -24.86 7.08 10.49
N ASP A 229 -24.80 8.40 10.76
CA ASP A 229 -24.89 9.12 12.04
C ASP A 229 -23.98 8.78 13.24
N GLU A 230 -23.27 9.79 13.75
CA GLU A 230 -23.69 10.46 15.00
C GLU A 230 -22.90 11.77 15.27
N ASP A 231 -23.66 12.74 15.76
CA ASP A 231 -23.30 14.10 16.16
C ASP A 231 -22.12 14.23 17.14
N THR A 232 -21.42 15.36 17.08
CA THR A 232 -21.08 16.11 18.30
C THR A 232 -20.83 17.58 17.97
N ASP A 233 -21.83 18.40 18.28
CA ASP A 233 -21.70 19.84 18.49
C ASP A 233 -20.62 20.14 19.54
N SER A 234 -19.82 21.20 19.32
CA SER A 234 -19.89 22.39 20.16
C SER A 234 -18.80 23.43 19.83
N GLU A 235 -19.26 24.69 19.85
CA GLU A 235 -18.54 25.95 20.11
C GLU A 235 -18.19 26.83 18.89
N ASP A 236 -19.21 27.60 18.52
CA ASP A 236 -19.21 29.04 18.21
C ASP A 236 -17.85 29.78 18.23
N SER A 237 -17.56 30.43 17.10
CA SER A 237 -16.87 31.72 17.06
C SER A 237 -17.35 32.44 15.82
N ASP A 238 -18.40 33.25 15.99
CA ASP A 238 -18.69 34.36 15.10
C ASP A 238 -17.44 35.25 15.00
N ASP A 239 -16.98 35.54 13.79
CA ASP A 239 -16.28 36.78 13.48
C ASP A 239 -16.54 37.09 11.99
N ASP A 240 -17.59 37.88 11.76
CA ASP A 240 -17.65 38.81 10.63
C ASP A 240 -16.46 39.75 10.74
N ASP A 241 -15.61 39.85 9.72
CA ASP A 241 -14.86 41.08 9.51
C ASP A 241 -14.66 41.39 8.03
N THR A 242 -15.26 42.51 7.65
CA THR A 242 -15.15 43.16 6.35
C THR A 242 -13.98 44.14 6.40
N ASP A 243 -13.06 43.97 5.47
CA ASP A 243 -12.12 44.93 4.88
C ASP A 243 -11.09 45.69 5.74
N SER A 244 -9.84 45.52 5.29
CA SER A 244 -8.85 46.55 5.03
C SER A 244 -7.94 46.98 6.19
N GLU A 245 -6.78 46.33 6.30
CA GLU A 245 -5.56 46.95 6.84
C GLU A 245 -4.34 46.49 6.02
N SER A 246 -3.55 47.45 5.55
CA SER A 246 -2.41 47.24 4.66
C SER A 246 -1.19 46.77 5.46
N SER A 247 -0.62 45.64 5.07
CA SER A 247 0.69 45.20 5.57
C SER A 247 1.53 44.54 4.46
N SER A 248 1.90 45.31 3.43
CA SER A 248 2.92 44.92 2.42
C SER A 248 2.81 43.47 1.93
N ASP A 249 1.58 43.03 1.64
CA ASP A 249 1.30 41.65 1.26
C ASP A 249 1.97 41.36 -0.08
N THR A 250 2.91 40.43 -0.05
CA THR A 250 3.53 39.95 -1.29
C THR A 250 2.51 39.03 -1.95
N ASP A 251 2.04 39.38 -3.15
CA ASP A 251 1.18 38.53 -3.95
C ASP A 251 1.82 37.13 -4.03
N SER A 252 1.04 36.07 -3.77
CA SER A 252 1.56 34.71 -3.77
C SER A 252 0.54 33.72 -4.32
N ILE A 253 1.04 32.63 -4.90
CA ILE A 253 0.28 31.50 -5.44
C ILE A 253 0.83 30.20 -4.85
N THR A 254 -0.04 29.22 -4.63
CA THR A 254 0.38 27.89 -4.15
C THR A 254 0.45 26.93 -5.33
N ILE A 255 1.58 26.22 -5.46
CA ILE A 255 1.89 25.17 -6.44
C ILE A 255 2.69 24.11 -5.66
N ASP A 256 2.32 22.83 -5.72
CA ASP A 256 2.95 21.67 -5.05
C ASP A 256 3.08 21.88 -3.53
N ASP A 257 2.02 22.42 -2.91
CA ASP A 257 1.97 22.88 -1.51
C ASP A 257 2.98 24.00 -1.14
N ASP A 258 3.80 24.46 -2.09
CA ASP A 258 4.77 25.53 -1.92
C ASP A 258 4.14 26.89 -2.19
N LYS A 259 4.36 27.83 -1.27
CA LYS A 259 3.95 29.23 -1.42
C LYS A 259 4.97 29.98 -2.29
N ILE A 260 4.58 30.28 -3.52
CA ILE A 260 5.38 31.03 -4.49
C ILE A 260 5.05 32.51 -4.39
N ASN A 261 6.04 33.34 -4.11
CA ASN A 261 5.89 34.79 -4.12
C ASN A 261 5.96 35.30 -5.55
N LEU A 262 5.18 36.32 -5.86
CA LEU A 262 5.02 36.89 -7.19
C LEU A 262 5.68 38.26 -7.27
N ALA A 263 6.48 38.45 -8.32
CA ALA A 263 7.06 39.73 -8.67
C ALA A 263 6.13 40.57 -9.55
N ASP A 264 5.31 39.93 -10.38
CA ASP A 264 4.38 40.57 -11.29
C ASP A 264 3.28 39.59 -11.72
N GLN A 265 2.10 40.10 -12.05
CA GLN A 265 0.98 39.27 -12.51
C GLN A 265 0.06 40.04 -13.44
N GLN A 266 -0.52 39.35 -14.42
CA GLN A 266 -1.54 39.92 -15.31
C GLN A 266 -2.57 38.86 -15.67
N ALA A 267 -3.85 39.24 -15.55
CA ALA A 267 -4.97 38.44 -16.01
C ALA A 267 -5.55 39.00 -17.31
N TYR A 268 -5.96 38.10 -18.18
CA TYR A 268 -6.55 38.34 -19.49
C TYR A 268 -7.89 37.61 -19.55
N THR A 269 -8.92 38.29 -20.03
CA THR A 269 -10.21 37.66 -20.36
C THR A 269 -10.19 37.31 -21.83
N THR A 270 -10.67 36.13 -22.18
CA THR A 270 -10.68 35.65 -23.55
C THR A 270 -12.09 35.24 -23.97
N SER A 271 -12.32 35.25 -25.29
CA SER A 271 -13.60 34.84 -25.90
C SER A 271 -13.45 33.57 -26.74
N PHE A 272 -12.39 32.79 -26.51
CA PHE A 272 -12.15 31.56 -27.22
C PHE A 272 -13.28 30.54 -26.94
N SER A 273 -13.85 29.99 -28.00
CA SER A 273 -14.87 28.95 -27.95
C SER A 273 -14.78 28.09 -29.21
N ASP A 274 -14.67 26.77 -29.05
CA ASP A 274 -14.76 25.78 -30.13
C ASP A 274 -15.91 24.82 -29.85
N SER A 275 -16.93 24.85 -30.73
CA SER A 275 -18.11 23.97 -30.70
C SER A 275 -18.18 23.05 -31.94
N SER A 276 -17.06 22.84 -32.63
CA SER A 276 -17.05 22.18 -33.95
C SER A 276 -17.05 20.65 -33.91
N TRP A 277 -16.99 20.02 -32.73
CA TRP A 277 -16.81 18.57 -32.61
C TRP A 277 -17.79 17.95 -31.62
N ALA A 278 -18.38 16.82 -32.03
CA ALA A 278 -19.27 15.97 -31.20
C ALA A 278 -20.47 16.68 -30.53
N GLY A 279 -20.85 17.88 -31.00
CA GLY A 279 -21.87 18.71 -30.32
C GLY A 279 -21.39 19.31 -29.00
N SER A 280 -20.14 19.07 -28.61
CA SER A 280 -19.51 19.55 -27.39
C SER A 280 -18.86 20.92 -27.62
N THR A 281 -18.70 21.69 -26.54
CA THR A 281 -18.12 23.03 -26.58
C THR A 281 -16.99 23.18 -25.58
N PHE A 282 -15.84 23.65 -26.04
CA PHE A 282 -14.67 23.97 -25.22
C PHE A 282 -14.45 25.48 -25.23
N LYS A 283 -14.36 26.11 -24.05
CA LYS A 283 -14.14 27.55 -23.89
C LYS A 283 -12.95 27.81 -22.99
N ILE A 284 -12.17 28.82 -23.36
CA ILE A 284 -11.11 29.36 -22.50
C ILE A 284 -11.49 30.81 -22.24
N ASP A 285 -11.98 31.11 -21.04
CA ASP A 285 -12.53 32.42 -20.68
C ASP A 285 -11.53 33.30 -19.93
N LYS A 286 -10.54 32.70 -19.25
CA LYS A 286 -9.51 33.43 -18.50
C LYS A 286 -8.13 32.82 -18.64
N ILE A 287 -7.13 33.67 -18.80
CA ILE A 287 -5.71 33.30 -18.72
C ILE A 287 -5.03 34.28 -17.78
N ALA A 288 -4.23 33.78 -16.83
CA ALA A 288 -3.39 34.60 -15.98
C ALA A 288 -1.93 34.20 -16.13
N VAL A 289 -1.05 35.20 -16.19
CA VAL A 289 0.39 35.02 -16.32
C VAL A 289 1.03 35.60 -15.07
N TYR A 290 1.84 34.79 -14.40
CA TYR A 290 2.53 35.15 -13.17
C TYR A 290 4.03 35.08 -13.39
N LYS A 291 4.74 36.11 -12.93
CA LYS A 291 6.19 36.10 -12.80
C LYS A 291 6.55 35.95 -11.34
N THR A 292 7.38 34.97 -11.01
CA THR A 292 7.76 34.69 -9.64
C THR A 292 8.83 35.67 -9.13
N ASP A 293 8.86 35.89 -7.82
CA ASP A 293 9.91 36.66 -7.13
C ASP A 293 11.16 35.81 -6.93
N GLY A 294 11.93 35.67 -8.01
CA GLY A 294 13.11 34.81 -8.07
C GLY A 294 12.86 33.52 -8.83
N THR A 295 13.79 32.57 -8.71
CA THR A 295 13.72 31.27 -9.37
C THR A 295 13.30 30.22 -8.36
N TYR A 296 12.28 29.45 -8.74
CA TYR A 296 11.75 28.32 -7.98
C TYR A 296 12.09 27.02 -8.69
N THR A 297 11.83 25.89 -8.05
CA THR A 297 12.08 24.58 -8.63
C THR A 297 10.86 23.71 -8.50
N ASN A 298 10.46 23.07 -9.60
CA ASN A 298 9.37 22.12 -9.64
C ASN A 298 9.91 20.73 -9.98
N GLY A 299 9.33 19.70 -9.38
CA GLY A 299 9.72 18.31 -9.57
C GLY A 299 10.86 17.83 -8.65
N GLU A 300 11.05 16.52 -8.66
CA GLU A 300 11.98 15.83 -7.75
C GLU A 300 13.12 15.11 -8.47
N GLY A 301 14.22 14.88 -7.75
CA GLY A 301 15.32 14.05 -8.23
C GLY A 301 16.02 14.60 -9.47
N SER A 302 16.14 13.77 -10.51
CA SER A 302 16.79 14.13 -11.79
C SER A 302 15.95 15.03 -12.68
N ASP A 303 14.64 15.11 -12.40
CA ASP A 303 13.66 15.79 -13.25
C ASP A 303 13.30 17.17 -12.69
N LYS A 304 13.98 17.58 -11.62
CA LYS A 304 13.87 18.89 -10.99
C LYS A 304 14.25 20.00 -11.99
N GLN A 305 13.29 20.86 -12.32
CA GLN A 305 13.47 21.97 -13.24
C GLN A 305 13.30 23.31 -12.53
N GLU A 306 14.20 24.24 -12.84
CA GLU A 306 14.06 25.63 -12.41
C GLU A 306 13.02 26.34 -13.26
N PHE A 307 12.20 27.18 -12.62
CA PHE A 307 11.18 27.98 -13.30
C PHE A 307 11.08 29.36 -12.67
N ASN A 308 10.55 30.32 -13.43
CA ASN A 308 10.22 31.64 -12.91
C ASN A 308 8.99 32.30 -13.55
N GLY A 309 8.17 31.51 -14.25
CA GLY A 309 6.89 31.94 -14.78
C GLY A 309 5.84 30.85 -14.62
N ILE A 310 4.58 31.25 -14.49
CA ILE A 310 3.42 30.36 -14.41
C ILE A 310 2.33 30.92 -15.32
N VAL A 311 1.68 30.06 -16.10
CA VAL A 311 0.47 30.41 -16.85
C VAL A 311 -0.67 29.57 -16.30
N LYS A 312 -1.74 30.24 -15.86
CA LYS A 312 -2.99 29.63 -15.41
C LYS A 312 -4.05 29.83 -16.48
N VAL A 313 -4.65 28.75 -16.99
CA VAL A 313 -5.71 28.79 -18.01
C VAL A 313 -6.97 28.22 -17.41
N HIS A 314 -8.04 29.02 -17.33
CA HIS A 314 -9.35 28.53 -16.94
C HIS A 314 -10.09 28.04 -18.18
N MET A 315 -10.60 26.81 -18.12
CA MET A 315 -11.33 26.17 -19.21
C MET A 315 -12.71 25.75 -18.74
N ASN A 316 -13.70 25.88 -19.62
CA ASN A 316 -15.04 25.35 -19.44
C ASN A 316 -15.36 24.38 -20.57
N ILE A 317 -15.96 23.24 -20.25
CA ILE A 317 -16.34 22.18 -21.18
C ILE A 317 -17.84 21.93 -21.02
N HIS A 318 -18.56 21.88 -22.13
CA HIS A 318 -19.92 21.38 -22.21
C HIS A 318 -19.96 20.14 -23.09
N ALA A 319 -20.37 19.01 -22.53
CA ALA A 319 -20.47 17.75 -23.24
C ALA A 319 -21.81 17.69 -24.01
N GLY A 320 -21.77 17.68 -25.33
CA GLY A 320 -22.98 17.54 -26.17
C GLY A 320 -23.46 16.10 -26.32
N ARG A 321 -22.60 15.15 -25.95
CA ARG A 321 -22.79 13.70 -25.89
C ARG A 321 -21.83 13.11 -24.87
N ASP A 322 -21.88 11.80 -24.65
CA ASP A 322 -20.86 11.10 -23.87
C ASP A 322 -19.51 11.22 -24.57
N ILE A 323 -18.53 11.82 -23.89
CA ILE A 323 -17.17 12.08 -24.39
C ILE A 323 -16.14 11.79 -23.30
N SER A 324 -14.89 11.62 -23.71
CA SER A 324 -13.71 11.76 -22.85
C SER A 324 -12.90 12.95 -23.36
N ALA A 325 -12.49 13.88 -22.51
CA ALA A 325 -11.59 14.96 -22.89
C ALA A 325 -10.46 15.09 -21.89
N TYR A 326 -9.26 15.47 -22.33
CA TYR A 326 -8.07 15.51 -21.48
C TYR A 326 -7.30 16.85 -21.51
N PRO A 327 -7.91 18.01 -21.20
CA PRO A 327 -7.17 19.27 -21.06
C PRO A 327 -6.08 19.28 -19.97
N THR A 328 -6.18 18.46 -18.92
CA THR A 328 -5.13 18.30 -17.90
C THR A 328 -3.88 17.58 -18.46
N GLN A 329 -3.96 17.03 -19.68
CA GLN A 329 -2.82 16.48 -20.42
C GLN A 329 -2.37 17.41 -21.57
N ALA A 330 -2.84 18.65 -21.56
CA ALA A 330 -2.57 19.59 -22.64
C ALA A 330 -1.10 20.02 -22.72
N LYS A 331 -0.68 20.40 -23.93
CA LYS A 331 0.60 21.08 -24.17
C LYS A 331 0.37 22.56 -24.44
N LEU A 332 1.07 23.42 -23.70
CA LEU A 332 1.13 24.85 -23.95
C LEU A 332 2.42 25.21 -24.68
N SER A 333 2.32 26.07 -25.68
CA SER A 333 3.45 26.69 -26.39
C SER A 333 3.34 28.20 -26.36
N THR A 334 4.44 28.88 -26.09
CA THR A 334 4.51 30.34 -25.94
C THR A 334 5.07 31.00 -27.21
N ASN A 335 4.87 32.31 -27.38
CA ASN A 335 5.43 33.06 -28.52
C ASN A 335 6.97 33.12 -28.53
N ASP A 336 7.62 32.88 -27.40
CA ASP A 336 9.08 32.82 -27.28
C ASP A 336 9.65 31.40 -27.47
N GLY A 337 8.80 30.43 -27.86
CA GLY A 337 9.21 29.10 -28.29
C GLY A 337 9.38 28.07 -27.17
N GLN A 338 8.91 28.37 -25.95
CA GLN A 338 8.83 27.38 -24.89
C GLN A 338 7.65 26.44 -25.16
N GLN A 339 7.79 25.19 -24.74
CA GLN A 339 6.74 24.20 -24.77
C GLN A 339 6.76 23.44 -23.45
N VAL A 340 5.61 23.42 -22.78
CA VAL A 340 5.44 22.84 -21.45
C VAL A 340 4.14 22.05 -21.41
N ASP A 341 4.12 21.01 -20.59
CA ASP A 341 2.94 20.22 -20.33
C ASP A 341 2.15 20.86 -19.16
N ALA A 342 0.86 20.54 -19.07
CA ALA A 342 0.05 20.93 -17.92
C ALA A 342 0.64 20.31 -16.64
N ASP A 343 0.65 21.10 -15.57
CA ASP A 343 1.20 20.72 -14.29
C ASP A 343 0.21 19.86 -13.50
N PHE A 344 0.74 19.01 -12.61
CA PHE A 344 -0.04 18.10 -11.79
C PHE A 344 -0.97 18.84 -10.82
N ASP A 345 -0.68 20.09 -10.47
CA ASP A 345 -1.56 20.94 -9.66
C ASP A 345 -2.79 21.47 -10.40
N SER A 346 -2.96 21.13 -11.67
CA SER A 346 -4.18 21.46 -12.42
C SER A 346 -5.41 20.84 -11.76
N ASP A 347 -6.54 21.54 -11.79
CA ASP A 347 -7.80 21.05 -11.21
C ASP A 347 -8.24 19.75 -11.89
N ASP A 348 -8.90 18.88 -11.15
CA ASP A 348 -9.50 17.64 -11.67
C ASP A 348 -10.92 17.93 -12.21
N PHE A 349 -11.00 18.27 -13.51
CA PHE A 349 -12.25 18.64 -14.19
C PHE A 349 -12.45 17.95 -15.54
N ASP A 350 -11.58 17.02 -15.91
CA ASP A 350 -11.62 16.36 -17.20
C ASP A 350 -11.88 14.85 -17.10
N GLY A 351 -11.61 14.09 -18.17
CA GLY A 351 -11.94 12.67 -18.26
C GLY A 351 -13.31 12.43 -18.88
N GLU A 352 -14.01 11.41 -18.39
CA GLU A 352 -15.31 10.97 -18.91
C GLU A 352 -16.44 11.93 -18.50
N MET A 353 -17.22 12.37 -19.48
CA MET A 353 -18.32 13.30 -19.29
C MET A 353 -19.57 12.78 -20.00
N ASN A 354 -20.66 12.66 -19.24
CA ASN A 354 -21.97 12.30 -19.78
C ASN A 354 -22.57 13.43 -20.62
N SER A 355 -23.40 13.07 -21.58
CA SER A 355 -24.17 14.00 -22.39
C SER A 355 -24.93 15.04 -21.55
N GLY A 356 -24.70 16.32 -21.85
CA GLY A 356 -25.37 17.47 -21.25
C GLY A 356 -24.68 18.03 -20.00
N THR A 357 -23.59 17.44 -19.53
CA THR A 357 -22.86 17.95 -18.35
C THR A 357 -21.96 19.14 -18.69
N ASN A 358 -21.57 19.88 -17.65
CA ASN A 358 -20.54 20.91 -17.74
C ASN A 358 -19.44 20.58 -16.73
N ALA A 359 -18.21 20.91 -17.09
CA ALA A 359 -17.07 20.89 -16.20
C ALA A 359 -16.21 22.14 -16.43
N ASP A 360 -15.61 22.66 -15.39
CA ASP A 360 -14.71 23.80 -15.46
C ASP A 360 -13.57 23.65 -14.45
N GLY A 361 -12.43 24.24 -14.78
CA GLY A 361 -11.26 24.15 -13.92
C GLY A 361 -10.06 24.90 -14.48
N ASN A 362 -9.02 24.95 -13.66
CA ASN A 362 -7.78 25.65 -13.93
C ASN A 362 -6.68 24.68 -14.32
N LEU A 363 -6.02 24.98 -15.43
CA LEU A 363 -4.80 24.33 -15.88
C LEU A 363 -3.60 25.21 -15.51
N TYR A 364 -2.59 24.65 -14.87
CA TYR A 364 -1.34 25.35 -14.58
C TYR A 364 -0.24 24.90 -15.52
N PHE A 365 0.59 25.82 -15.99
CA PHE A 365 1.73 25.55 -16.86
C PHE A 365 2.95 26.27 -16.31
N ILE A 366 3.99 25.51 -15.97
CA ILE A 366 5.20 26.02 -15.35
C ILE A 366 6.23 26.38 -16.42
N LEU A 367 6.55 27.67 -16.55
CA LEU A 367 7.47 28.18 -17.56
C LEU A 367 8.90 28.25 -17.01
N PRO A 368 9.87 27.55 -17.63
CA PRO A 368 11.28 27.61 -17.24
C PRO A 368 11.83 29.04 -17.21
N LYS A 369 11.36 29.90 -18.11
CA LYS A 369 11.84 31.28 -18.21
C LYS A 369 10.73 32.28 -18.57
N LEU A 370 10.61 33.34 -17.78
CA LEU A 370 9.77 34.50 -18.05
C LEU A 370 10.53 35.77 -17.64
N SER A 371 10.85 36.61 -18.63
CA SER A 371 11.65 37.84 -18.40
C SER A 371 10.76 39.01 -17.98
N SER A 372 9.62 39.19 -18.64
CA SER A 372 8.51 40.05 -18.22
C SER A 372 7.19 39.38 -18.61
N ILE A 373 6.13 39.60 -17.83
CA ILE A 373 4.77 39.19 -18.21
C ILE A 373 4.35 39.76 -19.58
N LYS A 374 4.89 40.93 -19.98
CA LYS A 374 4.61 41.58 -21.27
C LYS A 374 5.30 40.93 -22.46
N ASP A 375 6.29 40.07 -22.22
CA ASP A 375 6.97 39.36 -23.30
C ASP A 375 6.10 38.21 -23.85
N LEU A 376 5.13 37.75 -23.04
CA LEU A 376 4.18 36.73 -23.42
C LEU A 376 2.96 37.37 -24.08
N THR A 377 2.92 37.34 -25.41
CA THR A 377 1.89 37.98 -26.25
C THR A 377 0.88 37.00 -26.82
N SER A 378 1.21 35.70 -26.83
CA SER A 378 0.27 34.66 -27.22
C SER A 378 0.65 33.32 -26.60
N VAL A 379 -0.37 32.51 -26.31
CA VAL A 379 -0.22 31.11 -25.93
C VAL A 379 -1.01 30.22 -26.87
N ARG A 380 -0.45 29.06 -27.19
CA ARG A 380 -1.09 28.02 -27.99
C ARG A 380 -1.27 26.77 -27.15
N LEU A 381 -2.50 26.30 -27.02
CA LEU A 381 -2.87 25.14 -26.22
C LEU A 381 -3.35 24.00 -27.12
N LYS A 382 -2.87 22.78 -26.87
CA LYS A 382 -3.30 21.56 -27.55
C LYS A 382 -3.76 20.51 -26.56
N TRP A 383 -4.92 19.91 -26.79
CA TRP A 383 -5.47 18.83 -25.98
C TRP A 383 -6.29 17.88 -26.85
N ASP A 384 -6.54 16.68 -26.35
CA ASP A 384 -7.26 15.63 -27.07
C ASP A 384 -8.62 15.36 -26.42
N ALA A 385 -9.56 14.92 -27.26
CA ALA A 385 -10.85 14.40 -26.83
C ALA A 385 -11.29 13.27 -27.75
N SER A 386 -12.08 12.35 -27.22
CA SER A 386 -12.64 11.21 -27.94
C SER A 386 -14.05 10.86 -27.47
N TYR A 387 -14.74 10.01 -28.22
CA TYR A 387 -15.95 9.34 -27.76
C TYR A 387 -15.95 7.90 -28.24
N ASP A 388 -16.65 7.03 -27.51
CA ASP A 388 -16.80 5.64 -27.92
C ASP A 388 -17.87 5.49 -29.02
N THR A 389 -17.56 4.64 -29.99
CA THR A 389 -18.46 4.28 -31.09
C THR A 389 -18.18 2.86 -31.57
N ASP A 390 -19.24 2.12 -31.91
CA ASP A 390 -19.15 0.79 -32.53
C ASP A 390 -18.99 0.89 -34.07
N ASP A 391 -19.07 2.11 -34.62
CA ASP A 391 -18.89 2.37 -36.04
C ASP A 391 -17.40 2.47 -36.38
N TYR A 392 -16.84 1.38 -36.90
CA TYR A 392 -15.44 1.31 -37.31
C TYR A 392 -15.05 2.29 -38.44
N ASP A 393 -16.04 2.90 -39.11
CA ASP A 393 -15.82 3.90 -40.17
C ASP A 393 -15.97 5.35 -39.65
N ASP A 394 -16.19 5.57 -38.35
CA ASP A 394 -16.32 6.91 -37.76
C ASP A 394 -14.94 7.54 -37.48
N ASP A 395 -14.37 8.18 -38.49
CA ASP A 395 -13.10 8.93 -38.39
C ASP A 395 -13.18 10.20 -37.51
N ASN A 396 -14.34 10.51 -36.92
CA ASN A 396 -14.56 11.70 -36.09
C ASN A 396 -14.64 11.37 -34.58
N ASP A 397 -14.44 10.10 -34.20
CA ASP A 397 -14.40 9.61 -32.83
C ASP A 397 -13.27 10.19 -31.97
N PHE A 398 -12.26 10.79 -32.59
CA PHE A 398 -11.13 11.44 -31.94
C PHE A 398 -10.86 12.84 -32.53
N LYS A 399 -10.51 13.80 -31.68
CA LYS A 399 -10.07 15.14 -32.12
C LYS A 399 -8.98 15.70 -31.21
N THR A 400 -7.90 16.16 -31.84
CA THR A 400 -6.94 17.09 -31.24
C THR A 400 -7.38 18.52 -31.47
N PHE A 401 -7.62 19.26 -30.40
CA PHE A 401 -7.88 20.68 -30.43
C PHE A 401 -6.57 21.49 -30.46
N ASP A 402 -6.63 22.66 -31.07
CA ASP A 402 -5.47 23.54 -31.28
C ASP A 402 -5.91 25.00 -31.18
N ALA A 403 -5.84 25.55 -29.96
CA ALA A 403 -6.28 26.90 -29.65
C ALA A 403 -5.07 27.84 -29.59
N THR A 404 -5.13 28.97 -30.30
CA THR A 404 -4.16 30.07 -30.13
C THR A 404 -4.87 31.28 -29.55
N ILE A 405 -4.44 31.74 -28.38
CA ILE A 405 -5.00 32.89 -27.67
C ILE A 405 -3.95 34.00 -27.63
N ASN A 406 -4.33 35.20 -28.09
CA ASN A 406 -3.52 36.40 -27.96
C ASN A 406 -3.77 37.05 -26.59
N LEU A 407 -2.71 37.55 -25.96
CA LEU A 407 -2.70 38.16 -24.64
C LEU A 407 -2.49 39.67 -24.79
N ASP A 408 -3.54 40.37 -25.24
CA ASP A 408 -3.55 41.82 -25.53
C ASP A 408 -4.26 42.65 -24.46
#